data_AF-A0A948HKH2-F1
#
_entry.id   AF-A0A948HKH2-F1
#
_cell.length_a   1.000
_cell.length_b   1.000
_cell.length_c   1.000
_cell.angle_alpha   90.00
_cell.angle_beta   90.00
_cell.angle_gamma   90.00
#
_symmetry.space_group_name_H-M   'P 1'
#
loop_
_entity.id
_entity.type
_entity.pdbx_description
1 polymer ?
#
loop_
_entity_poly.entity_id
_entity_poly.type
_entity_poly.pdbx_seq_one_letter_code
_entity_poly.pdbx_strand_id
1 'polypeptide(L)'
;MRRTWAWAVWMVLPPLPALCWAAADDAGARLQDVSGNRLIPLAAAPAGASDAAAGDQGFDPRWYCSADQHWCVRVQPGDDEEQVVLIVRERSAGRDISRRAFALAIGNAEGGLQPWPALVELGPAAGGGVLVGVDAQASTMYSGGGASVTERVVARVMRHAADADSGEVLRLPVQGHASIRACFSERDMDLRAGACHDEYGFDAALSLDPAGEGMPVLRYQTHAHRFPAFASRNQDSLAHGRVKTSELRTVSDPACSYQRVYRFQNGAYMADQALPDCSEFTEL
;
A
#
# COMPACT_ATOMS: atom_id res chain seq x y z
N MET A 1 -41.14 48.04 41.10
CA MET A 1 -40.98 46.83 40.26
C MET A 1 -41.07 47.25 38.79
N ARG A 2 -39.91 47.49 38.15
CA ARG A 2 -39.81 47.85 36.72
C ARG A 2 -39.15 46.68 36.00
N ARG A 3 -39.84 46.09 35.02
CA ARG A 3 -39.32 45.01 34.16
C ARG A 3 -38.56 45.66 33.00
N THR A 4 -37.26 45.47 32.94
CA THR A 4 -36.41 45.77 31.78
C THR A 4 -36.46 44.58 30.81
N TRP A 5 -36.73 44.85 29.54
CA TRP A 5 -36.68 43.86 28.46
C TRP A 5 -35.27 43.84 27.86
N ALA A 6 -34.68 42.65 27.80
CA ALA A 6 -33.41 42.37 27.15
C ALA A 6 -33.62 42.21 25.64
N TRP A 7 -32.77 42.85 24.83
CA TRP A 7 -32.64 42.58 23.40
C TRP A 7 -31.39 41.72 23.20
N ALA A 8 -31.58 40.44 22.88
CA ALA A 8 -30.51 39.56 22.45
C ALA A 8 -30.31 39.72 20.95
N VAL A 9 -29.16 40.26 20.54
CA VAL A 9 -28.72 40.30 19.15
C VAL A 9 -28.18 38.91 18.79
N TRP A 10 -28.88 38.20 17.92
CA TRP A 10 -28.39 36.94 17.34
C TRP A 10 -27.43 37.28 16.19
N MET A 11 -26.12 37.06 16.40
CA MET A 11 -25.15 37.01 15.31
C MET A 11 -25.30 35.67 14.58
N VAL A 12 -25.87 35.70 13.38
CA VAL A 12 -25.87 34.58 12.45
C VAL A 12 -24.49 34.53 11.79
N LEU A 13 -23.63 33.61 12.23
CA LEU A 13 -22.42 33.24 11.50
C LEU A 13 -22.82 32.50 10.22
N PRO A 14 -22.35 32.92 9.03
CA PRO A 14 -22.57 32.13 7.82
C PRO A 14 -21.72 30.85 7.90
N PRO A 15 -22.25 29.70 7.45
CA PRO A 15 -21.46 28.47 7.39
C PRO A 15 -20.36 28.63 6.35
N LEU A 16 -19.13 28.36 6.77
CA LEU A 16 -17.98 28.16 5.88
C LEU A 16 -18.32 27.07 4.85
N PRO A 17 -18.11 27.30 3.54
CA PRO A 17 -18.29 26.25 2.56
C PRO A 17 -17.21 25.20 2.81
N ALA A 18 -17.63 24.03 3.30
CA ALA A 18 -16.81 22.84 3.24
C ALA A 18 -16.45 22.62 1.77
N LEU A 19 -15.16 22.71 1.45
CA LEU A 19 -14.60 22.22 0.19
C LEU A 19 -14.76 20.70 0.21
N CYS A 20 -15.97 20.22 -0.10
CA CYS A 20 -16.17 18.87 -0.57
C CYS A 20 -15.36 18.75 -1.85
N TRP A 21 -14.21 18.08 -1.77
CA TRP A 21 -13.65 17.45 -2.95
C TRP A 21 -14.76 16.53 -3.48
N ALA A 22 -15.26 16.86 -4.67
CA ALA A 22 -15.98 15.89 -5.47
C ALA A 22 -15.01 14.71 -5.61
N ALA A 23 -15.33 13.61 -4.93
CA ALA A 23 -14.82 12.32 -5.32
C ALA A 23 -15.10 12.22 -6.82
N ALA A 24 -14.05 12.07 -7.62
CA ALA A 24 -14.24 11.72 -9.01
C ALA A 24 -15.05 10.42 -9.01
N ASP A 25 -16.32 10.54 -9.40
CA ASP A 25 -17.20 9.44 -9.74
C ASP A 25 -16.55 8.67 -10.89
N ASP A 26 -15.67 7.72 -10.58
CA ASP A 26 -15.36 6.54 -11.39
C ASP A 26 -14.47 5.49 -10.67
N ALA A 27 -14.45 5.47 -9.32
CA ALA A 27 -13.67 4.50 -8.55
C ALA A 27 -14.45 3.23 -8.18
N GLY A 28 -15.51 2.90 -8.93
CA GLY A 28 -16.01 1.54 -9.04
C GLY A 28 -15.11 0.77 -10.01
N ALA A 29 -13.82 0.60 -9.68
CA ALA A 29 -12.92 -0.23 -10.47
C ALA A 29 -13.66 -1.55 -10.72
N ARG A 30 -14.02 -1.83 -11.98
CA ARG A 30 -14.68 -3.08 -12.30
C ARG A 30 -13.74 -4.18 -11.83
N LEU A 31 -14.18 -4.91 -10.81
CA LEU A 31 -13.44 -5.99 -10.18
C LEU A 31 -13.29 -7.21 -11.12
N GLN A 32 -13.54 -7.04 -12.41
CA GLN A 32 -13.50 -8.08 -13.42
C GLN A 32 -13.10 -7.51 -14.79
N ASP A 33 -12.25 -8.23 -15.51
CA ASP A 33 -11.91 -7.94 -16.91
C ASP A 33 -12.74 -8.76 -17.91
N VAL A 34 -12.59 -8.49 -19.21
CA VAL A 34 -13.34 -9.21 -20.27
C VAL A 34 -13.01 -10.69 -20.36
N SER A 35 -11.89 -11.15 -19.78
CA SER A 35 -11.51 -12.56 -19.71
C SER A 35 -12.01 -13.28 -18.46
N GLY A 36 -12.73 -12.55 -17.60
CA GLY A 36 -13.32 -13.07 -16.39
C GLY A 36 -12.34 -13.17 -15.22
N ASN A 37 -11.13 -12.59 -15.32
CA ASN A 37 -10.26 -12.45 -14.14
C ASN A 37 -10.90 -11.48 -13.16
N ARG A 38 -10.84 -11.75 -11.86
CA ARG A 38 -11.52 -10.95 -10.84
C ARG A 38 -10.59 -10.48 -9.73
N LEU A 39 -10.62 -9.19 -9.42
CA LEU A 39 -9.96 -8.65 -8.22
C LEU A 39 -10.91 -8.83 -7.03
N ILE A 40 -10.51 -9.64 -6.06
CA ILE A 40 -11.34 -10.02 -4.92
C ILE A 40 -10.72 -9.40 -3.66
N PRO A 41 -11.41 -8.46 -2.99
CA PRO A 41 -10.98 -7.95 -1.68
C PRO A 41 -10.95 -9.06 -0.64
N LEU A 42 -9.94 -9.03 0.21
CA LEU A 42 -9.79 -9.91 1.36
C LEU A 42 -9.89 -9.09 2.64
N ALA A 43 -10.56 -9.65 3.65
CA ALA A 43 -10.63 -9.07 4.97
C ALA A 43 -10.01 -10.02 5.99
N ALA A 44 -9.21 -9.48 6.92
CA ALA A 44 -8.71 -10.25 8.04
C ALA A 44 -9.90 -10.79 8.86
N ALA A 45 -9.84 -12.07 9.19
CA ALA A 45 -10.77 -12.70 10.12
C ALA A 45 -10.74 -11.92 11.45
N PRO A 46 -11.88 -11.79 12.13
CA PRO A 46 -11.89 -11.18 13.45
C PRO A 46 -10.93 -11.93 14.36
N ALA A 47 -10.17 -11.20 15.18
CA ALA A 47 -9.27 -11.80 16.15
C ALA A 47 -10.07 -12.73 17.08
N GLY A 48 -9.83 -14.03 17.00
CA GLY A 48 -10.39 -15.02 17.91
C GLY A 48 -9.60 -15.06 19.23
N ALA A 49 -10.25 -15.48 20.32
CA ALA A 49 -9.64 -15.61 21.65
C ALA A 49 -8.61 -16.76 21.78
N SER A 50 -8.27 -17.43 20.68
CA SER A 50 -7.28 -18.48 20.61
C SER A 50 -6.72 -18.51 19.19
N ASP A 51 -5.61 -17.82 18.96
CA ASP A 51 -4.61 -18.15 17.94
C ASP A 51 -3.49 -17.13 18.07
N ALA A 52 -2.34 -17.61 18.55
CA ALA A 52 -1.04 -16.95 18.69
C ALA A 52 -1.10 -15.47 19.13
N ALA A 53 -0.60 -15.20 20.35
CA ALA A 53 -0.05 -13.89 20.66
C ALA A 53 0.71 -13.38 19.44
N ALA A 54 0.44 -12.14 19.00
CA ALA A 54 1.26 -11.47 18.00
C ALA A 54 2.71 -11.81 18.35
N GLY A 55 3.34 -12.68 17.56
CA GLY A 55 4.71 -13.07 17.83
C GLY A 55 5.52 -11.79 17.81
N ASP A 56 6.61 -11.77 18.57
CA ASP A 56 7.56 -10.64 18.74
C ASP A 56 8.16 -10.08 17.42
N GLN A 57 7.64 -10.45 16.25
CA GLN A 57 8.24 -10.29 14.92
C GLN A 57 7.30 -9.64 13.87
N GLY A 58 6.39 -8.75 14.27
CA GLY A 58 5.65 -7.92 13.29
C GLY A 58 4.72 -8.70 12.33
N PHE A 59 4.32 -9.91 12.71
CA PHE A 59 3.58 -10.84 11.86
C PHE A 59 2.07 -10.84 12.16
N ASP A 60 1.20 -10.74 11.14
CA ASP A 60 -0.26 -10.97 11.32
C ASP A 60 -0.65 -12.44 11.05
N PRO A 61 -0.97 -13.23 12.10
CA PRO A 61 -1.31 -14.65 11.95
C PRO A 61 -2.72 -14.93 11.46
N ARG A 62 -3.54 -13.90 11.22
CA ARG A 62 -4.94 -14.07 10.84
C ARG A 62 -5.07 -14.55 9.41
N TRP A 63 -6.17 -15.26 9.16
CA TRP A 63 -6.62 -15.54 7.79
C TRP A 63 -7.25 -14.30 7.19
N TYR A 64 -6.88 -13.98 5.96
CA TYR A 64 -7.50 -12.94 5.13
C TYR A 64 -8.39 -13.64 4.12
N CYS A 65 -9.70 -13.48 4.25
CA CYS A 65 -10.67 -14.21 3.43
C CYS A 65 -11.52 -13.29 2.58
N SER A 66 -11.93 -13.79 1.41
CA SER A 66 -12.99 -13.17 0.62
C SER A 66 -14.30 -13.17 1.39
N ALA A 67 -15.23 -12.28 1.04
CA ALA A 67 -16.51 -12.14 1.74
C ALA A 67 -17.35 -13.43 1.77
N ASP A 68 -17.27 -14.23 0.71
CA ASP A 68 -17.92 -15.54 0.59
C ASP A 68 -17.11 -16.69 1.24
N GLN A 69 -15.96 -16.38 1.82
CA GLN A 69 -14.97 -17.32 2.37
C GLN A 69 -14.45 -18.36 1.36
N HIS A 70 -14.66 -18.15 0.06
CA HIS A 70 -14.19 -19.05 -0.98
C HIS A 70 -12.66 -19.09 -1.03
N TRP A 71 -12.02 -17.93 -0.91
CA TRP A 71 -10.58 -17.82 -0.83
C TRP A 71 -10.15 -17.32 0.53
N CYS A 72 -9.14 -17.98 1.11
CA CYS A 72 -8.50 -17.54 2.34
C CYS A 72 -6.99 -17.63 2.20
N VAL A 73 -6.30 -16.57 2.60
CA VAL A 73 -4.84 -16.44 2.51
C VAL A 73 -4.28 -16.17 3.90
N ARG A 74 -3.13 -16.72 4.21
CA ARG A 74 -2.39 -16.45 5.44
C ARG A 74 -0.91 -16.56 5.17
N VAL A 75 -0.11 -15.74 5.82
CA VAL A 75 1.34 -15.85 5.78
C VAL A 75 1.82 -16.69 6.99
N GLN A 76 3.01 -17.26 6.94
CA GLN A 76 3.71 -17.80 8.11
C GLN A 76 5.20 -17.47 7.96
N PRO A 77 5.98 -17.43 9.05
CA PRO A 77 7.43 -17.37 8.97
C PRO A 77 7.98 -18.50 8.09
N GLY A 78 9.02 -18.20 7.30
CA GLY A 78 9.78 -19.17 6.53
C GLY A 78 10.82 -19.92 7.38
N ASP A 79 11.72 -20.63 6.69
CA ASP A 79 12.86 -21.31 7.32
C ASP A 79 13.96 -20.33 7.77
N ASP A 80 14.02 -19.16 7.12
CA ASP A 80 14.87 -18.02 7.49
C ASP A 80 14.04 -16.71 7.53
N GLU A 81 14.62 -15.64 8.08
CA GLU A 81 13.95 -14.35 8.29
C GLU A 81 13.71 -13.56 6.99
N GLU A 82 14.33 -13.96 5.88
CA GLU A 82 14.15 -13.34 4.56
C GLU A 82 13.10 -14.06 3.72
N GLN A 83 12.44 -15.07 4.30
CA GLN A 83 11.43 -15.89 3.66
C GLN A 83 10.13 -15.95 4.46
N VAL A 84 9.05 -16.12 3.72
CA VAL A 84 7.73 -16.43 4.29
C VAL A 84 7.07 -17.56 3.54
N VAL A 85 6.20 -18.29 4.22
CA VAL A 85 5.32 -19.26 3.60
C VAL A 85 3.94 -18.63 3.38
N LEU A 86 3.57 -18.43 2.12
CA LEU A 86 2.22 -17.99 1.76
C LEU A 86 1.31 -19.21 1.62
N ILE A 87 0.25 -19.27 2.42
CA ILE A 87 -0.73 -20.35 2.42
C ILE A 87 -2.03 -19.84 1.79
N VAL A 88 -2.48 -20.54 0.75
CA VAL A 88 -3.72 -20.25 0.05
C VAL A 88 -4.66 -21.43 0.23
N ARG A 89 -5.91 -21.15 0.62
CA ARG A 89 -6.99 -22.11 0.70
C ARG A 89 -8.11 -21.71 -0.23
N GLU A 90 -8.58 -22.70 -0.98
CA GLU A 90 -9.84 -22.64 -1.69
C GLU A 90 -10.86 -23.45 -0.90
N ARG A 91 -12.05 -22.89 -0.68
CA ARG A 91 -13.11 -23.49 0.13
C ARG A 91 -14.41 -23.53 -0.64
N SER A 92 -15.15 -24.62 -0.52
CA SER A 92 -16.51 -24.72 -1.06
C SER A 92 -17.43 -25.37 -0.02
N ALA A 93 -18.62 -24.79 0.16
CA ALA A 93 -19.58 -25.21 1.19
C ALA A 93 -18.95 -25.39 2.59
N GLY A 94 -18.05 -24.47 2.97
CA GLY A 94 -17.36 -24.46 4.26
C GLY A 94 -16.23 -25.49 4.42
N ARG A 95 -15.95 -26.31 3.40
CA ARG A 95 -14.87 -27.30 3.40
C ARG A 95 -13.70 -26.83 2.55
N ASP A 96 -12.48 -27.10 3.00
CA ASP A 96 -11.27 -26.87 2.21
C ASP A 96 -11.27 -27.85 1.03
N ILE A 97 -11.28 -27.33 -0.20
CA ILE A 97 -11.20 -28.12 -1.44
C ILE A 97 -9.77 -28.14 -1.98
N SER A 98 -8.98 -27.12 -1.68
CA SER A 98 -7.55 -27.12 -1.95
C SER A 98 -6.79 -26.29 -0.92
N ARG A 99 -5.54 -26.69 -0.64
CA ARG A 99 -4.62 -25.97 0.23
C ARG A 99 -3.23 -26.03 -0.39
N ARG A 100 -2.64 -24.87 -0.64
CA ARG A 100 -1.30 -24.71 -1.21
C ARG A 100 -0.46 -23.88 -0.26
N ALA A 101 0.82 -24.20 -0.18
CA ALA A 101 1.80 -23.45 0.59
C ALA A 101 3.09 -23.38 -0.24
N PHE A 102 3.69 -22.20 -0.32
CA PHE A 102 4.94 -21.99 -1.04
C PHE A 102 5.73 -20.88 -0.36
N ALA A 103 7.06 -20.99 -0.47
CA ALA A 103 7.97 -19.99 0.06
C ALA A 103 8.07 -18.81 -0.91
N LEU A 104 8.13 -17.60 -0.35
CA LEU A 104 8.44 -16.36 -1.07
C LEU A 104 9.62 -15.70 -0.38
N ALA A 105 10.58 -15.24 -1.18
CA ALA A 105 11.59 -14.32 -0.70
C ALA A 105 10.93 -12.96 -0.46
N ILE A 106 11.21 -12.35 0.68
CA ILE A 106 10.70 -11.02 1.06
C ILE A 106 11.82 -10.04 1.39
N GLY A 107 13.05 -10.53 1.58
CA GLY A 107 14.16 -9.72 2.08
C GLY A 107 13.95 -9.32 3.55
N ASN A 108 14.60 -8.25 4.00
CA ASN A 108 14.38 -7.75 5.36
C ASN A 108 13.00 -7.08 5.46
N ALA A 109 12.12 -7.65 6.29
CA ALA A 109 10.78 -7.13 6.56
C ALA A 109 10.51 -6.97 8.07
N GLU A 110 11.49 -6.48 8.82
CA GLU A 110 11.38 -6.25 10.28
C GLU A 110 10.23 -5.29 10.67
N GLY A 111 9.75 -4.46 9.74
CA GLY A 111 8.63 -3.54 9.96
C GLY A 111 7.26 -4.23 9.92
N GLY A 112 7.17 -5.44 9.39
CA GLY A 112 6.00 -6.31 9.50
C GLY A 112 5.56 -6.96 8.19
N LEU A 113 4.68 -7.94 8.33
CA LEU A 113 4.25 -8.83 7.26
C LEU A 113 2.75 -9.09 7.31
N GLN A 114 2.07 -8.91 6.17
CA GLN A 114 0.66 -9.23 6.02
C GLN A 114 0.34 -9.75 4.61
N PRO A 115 -0.71 -10.58 4.42
CA PRO A 115 -1.23 -10.85 3.09
C PRO A 115 -1.63 -9.55 2.37
N TRP A 116 -1.44 -9.51 1.05
CA TRP A 116 -2.05 -8.47 0.21
C TRP A 116 -3.57 -8.48 0.48
N PRO A 117 -4.20 -7.34 0.86
CA PRO A 117 -5.65 -7.26 1.14
C PRO A 117 -6.56 -7.48 -0.08
N ALA A 118 -6.05 -8.06 -1.16
CA ALA A 118 -6.81 -8.55 -2.29
C ALA A 118 -6.09 -9.75 -2.93
N LEU A 119 -6.79 -10.43 -3.82
CA LEU A 119 -6.20 -11.39 -4.75
C LEU A 119 -6.83 -11.21 -6.14
N VAL A 120 -6.18 -11.75 -7.17
CA VAL A 120 -6.79 -11.86 -8.50
C VAL A 120 -7.15 -13.31 -8.77
N GLU A 121 -8.44 -13.62 -8.83
CA GLU A 121 -8.92 -14.90 -9.32
C GLU A 121 -8.78 -14.94 -10.85
N LEU A 122 -8.10 -15.96 -11.36
CA LEU A 122 -7.82 -16.10 -12.78
C LEU A 122 -9.01 -16.73 -13.49
N GLY A 123 -9.45 -16.10 -14.58
CA GLY A 123 -10.51 -16.59 -15.43
C GLY A 123 -10.10 -17.83 -16.24
N PRO A 124 -11.05 -18.48 -16.94
CA PRO A 124 -10.77 -19.67 -17.75
C PRO A 124 -9.70 -19.44 -18.82
N ALA A 125 -9.70 -18.26 -19.47
CA ALA A 125 -8.72 -17.90 -20.50
C ALA A 125 -7.29 -17.75 -19.95
N ALA A 126 -7.13 -17.51 -18.64
CA ALA A 126 -5.86 -17.47 -17.92
C ALA A 126 -5.43 -18.85 -17.36
N GLY A 127 -6.23 -19.90 -17.59
CA GLY A 127 -5.99 -21.25 -17.08
C GLY A 127 -6.48 -21.50 -15.65
N GLY A 128 -7.21 -20.56 -15.06
CA GLY A 128 -7.69 -20.64 -13.67
C GLY A 128 -6.58 -20.50 -12.62
N GLY A 129 -6.97 -20.51 -11.34
CA GLY A 129 -6.05 -20.27 -10.22
C GLY A 129 -6.17 -18.85 -9.66
N VAL A 130 -5.13 -18.38 -8.98
CA VAL A 130 -5.11 -17.05 -8.35
C VAL A 130 -3.74 -16.38 -8.45
N LEU A 131 -3.73 -15.04 -8.46
CA LEU A 131 -2.58 -14.23 -8.05
C LEU A 131 -2.81 -13.79 -6.61
N VAL A 132 -1.88 -14.09 -5.73
CA VAL A 132 -1.92 -13.75 -4.31
C VAL A 132 -0.60 -13.11 -3.92
N GLY A 133 -0.56 -12.32 -2.85
CA GLY A 133 0.69 -11.67 -2.47
C GLY A 133 0.85 -11.43 -0.98
N VAL A 134 2.04 -10.95 -0.64
CA VAL A 134 2.45 -10.51 0.69
C VAL A 134 2.91 -9.07 0.57
N ASP A 135 2.47 -8.23 1.51
CA ASP A 135 3.02 -6.90 1.74
C ASP A 135 4.08 -7.04 2.85
N ALA A 136 5.34 -6.82 2.47
CA ALA A 136 6.51 -6.92 3.32
C ALA A 136 7.04 -5.52 3.63
N GLN A 137 7.02 -5.13 4.90
CA GLN A 137 7.42 -3.81 5.36
C GLN A 137 8.78 -3.86 6.01
N ALA A 138 9.71 -3.05 5.52
CA ALA A 138 10.94 -2.72 6.22
C ALA A 138 10.75 -1.38 6.96
N SER A 139 11.42 -1.21 8.10
CA SER A 139 11.45 0.08 8.78
C SER A 139 12.79 0.34 9.46
N THR A 140 13.12 1.62 9.62
CA THR A 140 14.30 2.08 10.34
C THR A 140 13.95 3.31 11.17
N MET A 141 14.54 3.39 12.36
CA MET A 141 14.34 4.50 13.29
C MET A 141 15.64 5.28 13.47
N TYR A 142 15.53 6.59 13.58
CA TYR A 142 16.67 7.46 13.86
C TYR A 142 16.25 8.65 14.74
N SER A 143 17.22 9.36 15.33
CA SER A 143 16.93 10.46 16.25
C SER A 143 16.18 11.58 15.53
N GLY A 144 14.89 11.74 15.86
CA GLY A 144 14.04 12.77 15.27
C GLY A 144 13.21 12.31 14.07
N GLY A 145 13.06 11.00 13.87
CA GLY A 145 12.12 10.47 12.87
C GLY A 145 12.28 8.97 12.63
N GLY A 146 11.85 8.53 11.46
CA GLY A 146 11.95 7.15 11.02
C GLY A 146 11.45 7.04 9.59
N ALA A 147 11.70 5.88 8.99
CA ALA A 147 11.24 5.56 7.65
C ALA A 147 10.69 4.14 7.60
N SER A 148 9.70 3.91 6.75
CA SER A 148 9.17 2.59 6.43
C SER A 148 8.87 2.51 4.93
N VAL A 149 9.09 1.33 4.36
CA VAL A 149 8.78 1.02 2.97
C VAL A 149 8.11 -0.33 2.91
N THR A 150 7.13 -0.48 2.05
CA THR A 150 6.40 -1.74 1.88
C THR A 150 6.50 -2.17 0.43
N GLU A 151 7.08 -3.34 0.21
CA GLU A 151 7.07 -4.03 -1.09
C GLU A 151 5.95 -5.06 -1.11
N ARG A 152 5.27 -5.16 -2.25
CA ARG A 152 4.33 -6.24 -2.53
C ARG A 152 5.00 -7.29 -3.39
N VAL A 153 5.03 -8.52 -2.90
CA VAL A 153 5.47 -9.71 -3.63
C VAL A 153 4.24 -10.51 -4.02
N VAL A 154 3.99 -10.69 -5.31
CA VAL A 154 2.85 -11.42 -5.84
C VAL A 154 3.33 -12.72 -6.47
N ALA A 155 2.65 -13.81 -6.12
CA ALA A 155 2.85 -15.12 -6.66
C ALA A 155 1.64 -15.60 -7.45
N ARG A 156 1.89 -16.43 -8.46
CA ARG A 156 0.85 -17.13 -9.22
C ARG A 156 0.68 -18.54 -8.67
N VAL A 157 -0.57 -18.92 -8.40
CA VAL A 157 -0.95 -20.25 -7.93
C VAL A 157 -1.97 -20.84 -8.89
N MET A 158 -1.57 -21.85 -9.64
CA MET A 158 -2.43 -22.50 -10.64
C MET A 158 -3.26 -23.62 -10.02
N ARG A 159 -4.52 -23.75 -10.46
CA ARG A 159 -5.48 -24.73 -9.92
C ARG A 159 -5.01 -26.19 -10.03
N HIS A 160 -4.32 -26.54 -11.13
CA HIS A 160 -3.91 -27.91 -11.47
C HIS A 160 -2.40 -28.11 -11.59
N ALA A 161 -1.59 -27.11 -11.25
CA ALA A 161 -0.14 -27.23 -11.38
C ALA A 161 0.50 -27.87 -10.13
N ALA A 162 1.71 -28.37 -10.30
CA ALA A 162 2.51 -28.81 -9.16
C ALA A 162 2.95 -27.60 -8.33
N ASP A 163 3.32 -27.81 -7.06
CA ASP A 163 3.74 -26.70 -6.21
C ASP A 163 4.99 -25.96 -6.78
N ALA A 164 5.84 -26.67 -7.53
CA ALA A 164 7.00 -26.10 -8.24
C ALA A 164 6.65 -25.14 -9.39
N ASP A 165 5.40 -25.13 -9.85
CA ASP A 165 4.92 -24.23 -10.90
C ASP A 165 4.32 -22.93 -10.32
N SER A 166 4.29 -22.81 -8.99
CA SER A 166 3.91 -21.60 -8.27
C SER A 166 5.17 -20.80 -7.91
N GLY A 167 5.16 -19.50 -8.19
CA GLY A 167 6.32 -18.66 -7.93
C GLY A 167 5.99 -17.18 -7.99
N GLU A 168 6.95 -16.36 -7.57
CA GLU A 168 6.90 -14.92 -7.70
C GLU A 168 6.77 -14.52 -9.17
N VAL A 169 5.79 -13.65 -9.45
CA VAL A 169 5.52 -13.13 -10.79
C VAL A 169 5.55 -11.62 -10.83
N LEU A 170 5.55 -10.93 -9.70
CA LEU A 170 5.61 -9.47 -9.63
C LEU A 170 6.12 -9.02 -8.26
N ARG A 171 7.01 -8.03 -8.27
CA ARG A 171 7.44 -7.29 -7.09
C ARG A 171 7.43 -5.79 -7.40
N LEU A 172 6.89 -5.00 -6.48
CA LEU A 172 6.79 -3.54 -6.63
C LEU A 172 6.62 -2.86 -5.27
N PRO A 173 7.06 -1.60 -5.12
CA PRO A 173 6.75 -0.80 -3.94
C PRO A 173 5.26 -0.45 -3.90
N VAL A 174 4.63 -0.52 -2.73
CA VAL A 174 3.22 -0.16 -2.56
C VAL A 174 3.00 0.96 -1.57
N GLN A 175 3.90 1.12 -0.60
CA GLN A 175 3.84 2.19 0.38
C GLN A 175 5.24 2.64 0.78
N GLY A 176 5.39 3.90 1.13
CA GLY A 176 6.62 4.47 1.64
C GLY A 176 6.33 5.68 2.51
N HIS A 177 7.07 5.82 3.60
CA HIS A 177 6.99 6.96 4.50
C HIS A 177 8.37 7.25 5.07
N ALA A 178 8.72 8.53 5.18
CA ALA A 178 9.87 8.96 5.95
C ALA A 178 9.59 10.31 6.61
N SER A 179 10.00 10.44 7.88
CA SER A 179 10.07 11.71 8.59
C SER A 179 11.51 11.94 9.01
N ILE A 180 12.11 13.09 8.68
CA ILE A 180 13.51 13.41 8.95
C ILE A 180 13.58 14.73 9.70
N ARG A 181 14.18 14.73 10.90
CA ARG A 181 14.43 15.97 11.64
C ARG A 181 15.36 16.90 10.85
N ALA A 182 14.93 18.13 10.67
CA ALA A 182 15.65 19.16 9.93
C ALA A 182 16.15 20.34 10.80
N CYS A 183 15.69 20.48 12.05
CA CYS A 183 16.16 21.51 12.98
C CYS A 183 17.05 20.92 14.09
N PHE A 184 18.18 21.57 14.37
CA PHE A 184 19.10 21.19 15.45
C PHE A 184 19.42 22.36 16.41
N SER A 185 18.90 23.55 16.12
CA SER A 185 19.07 24.77 16.91
C SER A 185 17.88 25.71 16.73
N GLU A 186 17.76 26.73 17.60
CA GLU A 186 16.77 27.81 17.43
C GLU A 186 16.92 28.55 16.10
N ARG A 187 18.17 28.73 15.66
CA ARG A 187 18.46 29.31 14.35
C ARG A 187 17.86 28.49 13.21
N ASP A 188 17.91 27.16 13.30
CA ASP A 188 17.32 26.30 12.28
C ASP A 188 15.79 26.39 12.31
N MET A 189 15.19 26.47 13.51
CA MET A 189 13.75 26.68 13.66
C MET A 189 13.31 27.98 12.97
N ASP A 190 14.06 29.06 13.16
CA ASP A 190 13.80 30.35 12.52
C ASP A 190 13.99 30.29 11.00
N LEU A 191 15.08 29.66 10.53
CA LEU A 191 15.34 29.49 9.09
C LEU A 191 14.25 28.66 8.43
N ARG A 192 13.73 27.64 9.11
CA ARG A 192 12.73 26.73 8.59
C ARG A 192 11.29 27.13 8.89
N ALA A 193 11.08 28.32 9.47
CA ALA A 193 9.77 28.82 9.86
C ALA A 193 8.97 27.79 10.70
N GLY A 194 9.66 27.05 11.57
CA GLY A 194 9.10 26.01 12.43
C GLY A 194 8.92 24.62 11.80
N ALA A 195 9.17 24.44 10.49
CA ALA A 195 9.07 23.13 9.83
C ALA A 195 10.29 22.24 10.13
N CYS A 196 10.33 21.66 11.32
CA CYS A 196 11.47 20.91 11.83
C CYS A 196 11.51 19.44 11.44
N HIS A 197 10.60 19.01 10.56
CA HIS A 197 10.60 17.71 9.93
C HIS A 197 10.42 17.88 8.42
N ASP A 198 11.19 17.11 7.65
CA ASP A 198 10.91 16.81 6.26
C ASP A 198 10.15 15.47 6.20
N GLU A 199 9.00 15.48 5.56
CA GLU A 199 8.08 14.34 5.44
C GLU A 199 8.02 13.90 3.98
N TYR A 200 8.00 12.59 3.78
CA TYR A 200 7.92 11.93 2.48
C TYR A 200 6.84 10.85 2.56
N GLY A 201 6.05 10.74 1.50
CA GLY A 201 5.00 9.74 1.39
C GLY A 201 4.90 9.18 -0.02
N PHE A 202 4.62 7.88 -0.10
CA PHE A 202 4.36 7.14 -1.32
C PHE A 202 3.25 6.14 -1.08
N ASP A 203 2.27 6.14 -1.98
CA ASP A 203 1.16 5.20 -1.97
C ASP A 203 0.96 4.69 -3.39
N ALA A 204 0.69 3.39 -3.53
CA ALA A 204 0.36 2.83 -4.83
C ALA A 204 -0.79 1.82 -4.78
N ALA A 205 -1.60 1.85 -5.83
CA ALA A 205 -2.71 0.95 -6.06
C ALA A 205 -2.45 0.05 -7.26
N LEU A 206 -2.81 -1.23 -7.10
CA LEU A 206 -2.79 -2.23 -8.17
C LEU A 206 -4.23 -2.64 -8.49
N SER A 207 -4.63 -2.49 -9.75
CA SER A 207 -5.99 -2.76 -10.21
C SER A 207 -5.98 -3.57 -11.51
N LEU A 208 -7.14 -4.11 -11.91
CA LEU A 208 -7.31 -4.77 -13.20
C LEU A 208 -7.63 -3.75 -14.28
N ASP A 209 -7.05 -3.94 -15.46
CA ASP A 209 -7.56 -3.32 -16.68
C ASP A 209 -8.86 -4.02 -17.11
N PRO A 210 -10.03 -3.34 -17.13
CA PRO A 210 -11.28 -3.99 -17.49
C PRO A 210 -11.29 -4.55 -18.92
N ALA A 211 -10.46 -4.01 -19.81
CA ALA A 211 -10.29 -4.48 -21.18
C ALA A 211 -9.21 -5.56 -21.33
N GLY A 212 -8.65 -6.07 -20.21
CA GLY A 212 -7.62 -7.10 -20.22
C GLY A 212 -8.08 -8.42 -20.82
N GLU A 213 -7.27 -8.98 -21.72
CA GLU A 213 -7.53 -10.26 -22.38
C GLU A 213 -6.52 -11.35 -21.97
N GLY A 214 -7.01 -12.58 -21.75
CA GLY A 214 -6.20 -13.72 -21.31
C GLY A 214 -5.75 -13.57 -19.85
N MET A 215 -4.44 -13.47 -19.64
CA MET A 215 -3.87 -13.15 -18.33
C MET A 215 -4.25 -11.73 -17.91
N PRO A 216 -4.55 -11.46 -16.62
CA PRO A 216 -5.01 -10.15 -16.20
C PRO A 216 -3.94 -9.11 -16.47
N VAL A 217 -4.34 -8.00 -17.09
CA VAL A 217 -3.50 -6.82 -17.27
C VAL A 217 -3.63 -5.95 -16.04
N LEU A 218 -2.52 -5.63 -15.37
CA LEU A 218 -2.55 -4.91 -14.10
C LEU A 218 -2.21 -3.44 -14.33
N ARG A 219 -2.98 -2.53 -13.74
CA ARG A 219 -2.73 -1.10 -13.73
C ARG A 219 -2.15 -0.72 -12.38
N TYR A 220 -0.94 -0.20 -12.39
CA TYR A 220 -0.22 0.28 -11.22
C TYR A 220 -0.23 1.81 -11.23
N GLN A 221 -0.79 2.42 -10.20
CA GLN A 221 -0.90 3.86 -10.04
C GLN A 221 -0.23 4.29 -8.75
N THR A 222 0.67 5.26 -8.83
CA THR A 222 1.42 5.78 -7.69
C THR A 222 1.05 7.23 -7.40
N HIS A 223 1.22 7.60 -6.14
CA HIS A 223 1.19 8.98 -5.67
C HIS A 223 2.33 9.17 -4.68
N ALA A 224 3.22 10.11 -4.98
CA ALA A 224 4.31 10.50 -4.12
C ALA A 224 4.15 11.95 -3.70
N HIS A 225 4.49 12.27 -2.46
CA HIS A 225 4.40 13.63 -1.95
C HIS A 225 5.47 13.93 -0.91
N ARG A 226 5.77 15.22 -0.75
CA ARG A 226 6.80 15.73 0.16
C ARG A 226 6.29 16.95 0.91
N PHE A 227 6.76 17.13 2.13
CA PHE A 227 6.61 18.36 2.91
C PHE A 227 7.93 18.70 3.61
N PRO A 228 8.35 19.97 3.69
CA PRO A 228 7.83 21.10 2.91
C PRO A 228 8.01 20.91 1.40
N ALA A 229 7.50 21.86 0.60
CA ALA A 229 7.45 21.72 -0.86
C ALA A 229 8.82 21.52 -1.55
N PHE A 230 9.91 21.91 -0.89
CA PHE A 230 11.28 21.81 -1.38
C PHE A 230 12.06 20.63 -0.79
N ALA A 231 11.49 19.90 0.17
CA ALA A 231 12.18 18.83 0.89
C ALA A 231 12.77 17.82 -0.10
N SER A 232 14.00 17.37 0.14
CA SER A 232 14.56 16.25 -0.61
C SER A 232 15.56 15.47 0.25
N ARG A 233 15.48 14.14 0.23
CA ARG A 233 16.44 13.25 0.91
C ARG A 233 17.82 13.27 0.26
N ASN A 234 17.88 13.74 -0.98
CA ASN A 234 19.12 13.83 -1.76
C ASN A 234 19.84 15.18 -1.59
N GLN A 235 19.32 16.07 -0.74
CA GLN A 235 19.87 17.40 -0.51
C GLN A 235 19.89 17.70 0.99
N ASP A 236 20.83 18.55 1.42
CA ASP A 236 20.84 19.06 2.79
C ASP A 236 19.64 19.99 3.01
N SER A 237 18.78 19.65 3.97
CA SER A 237 17.59 20.40 4.36
C SER A 237 17.88 21.85 4.78
N LEU A 238 19.11 22.17 5.21
CA LEU A 238 19.53 23.52 5.58
C LEU A 238 20.12 24.32 4.41
N ALA A 239 20.46 23.66 3.29
CA ALA A 239 21.00 24.32 2.10
C ALA A 239 19.97 25.16 1.33
N HIS A 240 18.66 24.92 1.54
CA HIS A 240 17.57 25.71 0.94
C HIS A 240 17.52 27.17 1.47
N GLY A 241 18.13 27.43 2.63
CA GLY A 241 18.12 28.74 3.28
C GLY A 241 16.80 29.03 4.00
N ARG A 242 16.40 30.31 4.03
CA ARG A 242 15.18 30.72 4.76
C ARG A 242 13.93 30.30 4.01
N VAL A 243 13.13 29.44 4.64
CA VAL A 243 11.87 28.91 4.14
C VAL A 243 10.81 29.99 4.10
N LYS A 244 10.08 30.06 2.98
CA LYS A 244 8.93 30.95 2.82
C LYS A 244 7.67 30.23 3.28
N THR A 245 6.71 30.97 3.83
CA THR A 245 5.41 30.40 4.23
C THR A 245 4.69 29.69 3.07
N SER A 246 4.87 30.16 1.83
CA SER A 246 4.31 29.51 0.62
C SER A 246 4.88 28.12 0.33
N GLU A 247 6.01 27.77 0.94
CA GLU A 247 6.68 26.48 0.80
C GLU A 247 6.28 25.50 1.90
N LEU A 248 5.63 25.97 2.97
CA LEU A 248 5.09 25.15 4.07
C LEU A 248 3.79 24.46 3.67
N ARG A 249 3.87 23.62 2.66
CA ARG A 249 2.75 22.84 2.13
C ARG A 249 3.23 21.52 1.58
N THR A 250 2.38 20.51 1.67
CA THR A 250 2.61 19.22 1.02
C THR A 250 2.41 19.37 -0.48
N VAL A 251 3.32 18.81 -1.28
CA VAL A 251 3.25 18.83 -2.74
C VAL A 251 3.45 17.45 -3.31
N SER A 252 2.73 17.14 -4.38
CA SER A 252 2.96 15.91 -5.13
C SER A 252 4.28 15.98 -5.90
N ASP A 253 4.99 14.85 -5.91
CA ASP A 253 6.13 14.66 -6.78
C ASP A 253 5.65 14.14 -8.16
N PRO A 254 5.85 14.90 -9.25
CA PRO A 254 5.36 14.51 -10.57
C PRO A 254 6.17 13.39 -11.23
N ALA A 255 7.42 13.13 -10.79
CA ALA A 255 8.22 12.05 -11.33
C ALA A 255 7.79 10.69 -10.74
N CYS A 256 7.41 10.68 -9.46
CA CYS A 256 7.01 9.49 -8.71
C CYS A 256 5.49 9.33 -8.52
N SER A 257 4.68 10.23 -9.10
CA SER A 257 3.22 10.09 -9.23
C SER A 257 2.84 9.76 -10.67
N TYR A 258 2.82 8.47 -11.02
CA TYR A 258 2.67 7.99 -12.38
C TYR A 258 1.75 6.76 -12.48
N GLN A 259 1.49 6.34 -13.71
CA GLN A 259 0.78 5.09 -14.01
C GLN A 259 1.64 4.18 -14.89
N ARG A 260 1.55 2.87 -14.68
CA ARG A 260 2.16 1.82 -15.51
C ARG A 260 1.19 0.68 -15.74
N VAL A 261 1.35 0.03 -16.88
CA VAL A 261 0.59 -1.18 -17.23
C VAL A 261 1.52 -2.36 -17.19
N TYR A 262 1.16 -3.37 -16.40
CA TYR A 262 1.91 -4.62 -16.30
C TYR A 262 1.21 -5.72 -17.08
N ARG A 263 1.98 -6.42 -17.91
CA ARG A 263 1.51 -7.57 -18.72
C ARG A 263 2.34 -8.79 -18.42
N PHE A 264 1.68 -9.95 -18.33
CA PHE A 264 2.34 -11.21 -18.10
C PHE A 264 3.12 -11.66 -19.34
N GLN A 265 4.43 -11.79 -19.23
CA GLN A 265 5.37 -12.12 -20.29
C GLN A 265 6.50 -12.98 -19.71
N ASN A 266 6.88 -14.07 -20.38
CA ASN A 266 8.00 -14.92 -19.98
C ASN A 266 7.97 -15.40 -18.50
N GLY A 267 6.77 -15.65 -17.97
CA GLY A 267 6.60 -16.14 -16.60
C GLY A 267 6.43 -15.05 -15.52
N ALA A 268 6.56 -13.77 -15.86
CA ALA A 268 6.43 -12.66 -14.90
C ALA A 268 5.65 -11.47 -15.48
N TYR A 269 5.23 -10.55 -14.63
CA TYR A 269 4.63 -9.29 -15.02
C TYR A 269 5.71 -8.26 -15.34
N MET A 270 5.68 -7.73 -16.56
CA MET A 270 6.59 -6.68 -17.02
C MET A 270 5.82 -5.39 -17.25
N ALA A 271 6.37 -4.28 -16.76
CA ALA A 271 5.86 -2.95 -17.03
C ALA A 271 5.99 -2.62 -18.53
N ASP A 272 5.04 -1.86 -19.05
CA ASP A 272 5.02 -1.36 -20.43
C ASP A 272 6.13 -0.33 -20.71
N GLN A 273 6.62 0.34 -19.66
CA GLN A 273 7.69 1.32 -19.71
C GLN A 273 8.58 1.18 -18.47
N ALA A 274 9.83 1.65 -18.59
CA ALA A 274 10.73 1.73 -17.44
C ALA A 274 10.11 2.52 -16.29
N LEU A 275 10.34 2.05 -15.06
CA LEU A 275 9.94 2.75 -13.86
C LEU A 275 10.92 3.92 -13.61
N PRO A 276 10.44 5.09 -13.20
CA PRO A 276 11.31 6.16 -12.74
C PRO A 276 12.01 5.74 -11.44
N ASP A 277 13.18 6.31 -11.19
CA ASP A 277 13.87 6.15 -9.90
C ASP A 277 13.11 6.94 -8.83
N CYS A 278 12.50 6.20 -7.90
CA CYS A 278 11.75 6.73 -6.77
C CYS A 278 12.33 6.31 -5.42
N SER A 279 13.62 5.94 -5.38
CA SER A 279 14.35 5.52 -4.18
C SER A 279 14.21 6.49 -3.00
N GLU A 280 14.10 7.80 -3.26
CA GLU A 280 13.79 8.83 -2.26
C GLU A 280 12.51 8.50 -1.44
N PHE A 281 11.54 7.81 -2.03
CA PHE A 281 10.28 7.44 -1.38
C PHE A 281 10.15 5.95 -1.08
N THR A 282 10.84 5.08 -1.83
CA THR A 282 10.61 3.64 -1.82
C THR A 282 11.74 2.83 -1.19
N GLU A 283 12.83 3.47 -0.76
CA GLU A 283 13.97 2.82 -0.09
C GLU A 283 14.28 3.47 1.27
N LEU A 284 14.89 2.71 2.18
CA LEU A 284 15.28 3.17 3.53
C LEU A 284 16.66 3.81 3.55
#